data_AF-A0A7Z8G4F6-F1
#
_entry.id   AF-A0A7Z8G4F6-F1
#
_cell.length_a   1.000
_cell.length_b   1.000
_cell.length_c   1.000
_cell.angle_alpha   90.00
_cell.angle_beta   90.00
_cell.angle_gamma   90.00
#
_symmetry.space_group_name_H-M   'P 1'
#
loop_
_entity.id
_entity.type
_entity.pdbx_description
1 polymer ?
#
loop_
_entity_poly.entity_id
_entity_poly.type
_entity_poly.pdbx_seq_one_letter_code
_entity_poly.pdbx_strand_id
1 'polypeptide(L)'
;MGSWKGHFINQSTETILEISPKMEFFLNNLPIEGHLLKQSSSKLIFEDHYGYQLIFTLTSNDTLDLYDDAEEKIYALQRVVANQIENES
;
A
#
# COMPACT_ATOMS: atom_id res chain seq x y z
N MET A 1 6.09 2.49 10.74
CA MET A 1 4.88 3.17 10.21
C MET A 1 5.35 4.21 9.22
N GLY A 2 4.79 4.26 8.02
CA GLY A 2 5.24 5.14 6.94
C GLY A 2 4.29 5.06 5.76
N SER A 3 4.26 6.12 4.94
CA SER A 3 3.50 6.14 3.70
C SER A 3 4.26 5.34 2.63
N TRP A 4 3.53 4.52 1.88
CA TRP A 4 4.08 3.77 0.75
C TRP A 4 3.57 4.42 -0.54
N LYS A 5 4.41 4.53 -1.57
CA LYS A 5 3.93 4.88 -2.91
C LYS A 5 4.12 3.70 -3.86
N GLY A 6 3.02 3.32 -4.48
CA GLY A 6 3.02 2.36 -5.56
C GLY A 6 3.32 3.01 -6.88
N HIS A 7 4.37 2.55 -7.55
CA HIS A 7 4.39 2.65 -9.01
C HIS A 7 3.92 1.30 -9.53
N PHE A 8 2.68 1.24 -10.00
CA PHE A 8 2.24 0.08 -10.75
C PHE A 8 3.10 0.00 -12.01
N ILE A 9 4.06 -0.92 -12.03
CA ILE A 9 4.93 -1.18 -13.19
C ILE A 9 4.04 -1.77 -14.28
N ASN A 10 3.33 -0.89 -15.01
CA ASN A 10 2.53 -1.05 -16.24
C ASN A 10 1.36 -0.05 -16.34
N GLN A 11 1.07 0.75 -15.31
CA GLN A 11 0.05 1.80 -15.37
C GLN A 11 0.72 3.16 -15.14
N SER A 12 0.54 4.09 -16.09
CA SER A 12 1.18 5.41 -16.13
C SER A 12 0.74 6.39 -15.03
N THR A 13 0.11 5.89 -13.96
CA THR A 13 -0.48 6.66 -12.87
C THR A 13 0.20 6.30 -11.56
N GLU A 14 0.82 7.28 -10.92
CA GLU A 14 1.31 7.19 -9.54
C GLU A 14 0.11 6.90 -8.63
N THR A 15 0.14 5.78 -7.91
CA THR A 15 -0.89 5.43 -6.92
C THR A 15 -0.27 5.38 -5.54
N ILE A 16 -0.79 6.18 -4.63
CA ILE A 16 -0.27 6.33 -3.28
C ILE A 16 -1.10 5.43 -2.36
N LEU A 17 -0.43 4.55 -1.62
CA LEU A 17 -1.06 3.74 -0.60
C LEU A 17 -0.59 4.20 0.78
N GLU A 18 -1.50 4.75 1.56
CA GLU A 18 -1.21 5.17 2.92
C GLU A 18 -1.81 4.17 3.92
N ILE A 19 -1.02 3.83 4.93
CA ILE A 19 -1.46 3.00 6.05
C ILE A 19 -1.31 3.84 7.31
N SER A 20 -2.44 4.23 7.91
CA SER A 20 -2.43 5.07 9.10
C SER A 20 -1.90 4.30 10.33
N PRO A 21 -1.47 5.00 11.39
CA PRO A 21 -1.13 4.35 12.65
C PRO A 21 -2.25 3.51 13.27
N LYS A 22 -3.51 3.78 12.89
CA LYS A 22 -4.69 3.02 13.32
C LYS A 22 -5.01 1.85 12.40
N MET A 23 -4.14 1.53 11.43
CA MET A 23 -4.33 0.50 10.40
C MET A 23 -5.52 0.77 9.49
N GLU A 24 -5.80 2.05 9.24
CA GLU A 24 -6.72 2.47 8.18
C GLU A 24 -5.93 2.57 6.88
N PHE A 25 -6.54 2.12 5.78
CA PHE A 25 -5.91 2.06 4.47
C PHE A 25 -6.49 3.14 3.59
N PHE A 26 -5.63 3.84 2.85
CA PHE A 26 -6.04 4.86 1.89
C PHE A 26 -5.34 4.64 0.57
N LEU A 27 -6.10 4.67 -0.52
CA LEU A 27 -5.59 4.67 -1.88
C LEU A 27 -5.84 6.04 -2.50
N ASN A 28 -4.79 6.77 -2.86
CA ASN A 28 -4.89 8.13 -3.38
C ASN A 28 -5.74 9.05 -2.48
N ASN A 29 -5.53 8.97 -1.15
CA ASN A 29 -6.29 9.66 -0.10
C ASN A 29 -7.76 9.25 0.04
N LEU A 30 -8.22 8.23 -0.69
CA LEU A 30 -9.55 7.65 -0.51
C LEU A 30 -9.48 6.47 0.45
N PRO A 31 -10.29 6.44 1.53
CA PRO A 31 -10.28 5.31 2.46
C PRO A 31 -10.74 4.03 1.77
N ILE A 32 -10.05 2.94 2.03
CA ILE A 32 -10.50 1.59 1.70
C ILE A 32 -11.24 1.05 2.92
N GLU A 33 -12.54 0.79 2.76
CA GLU A 33 -13.34 0.15 3.80
C GLU A 33 -12.95 -1.32 3.93
N GLY A 34 -12.77 -1.78 5.16
CA GLY A 34 -12.37 -3.16 5.43
C GLY A 34 -11.75 -3.30 6.80
N HIS A 35 -11.02 -4.40 6.99
CA HIS A 35 -10.38 -4.70 8.26
C HIS A 35 -9.08 -5.48 8.10
N LEU A 36 -8.20 -5.29 9.09
CA LEU A 36 -6.94 -5.99 9.17
C LEU A 36 -7.16 -7.44 9.63
N LEU A 37 -6.79 -8.42 8.79
CA LEU A 37 -6.83 -9.84 9.14
C LEU A 37 -5.55 -10.28 9.85
N LYS A 38 -4.38 -9.81 9.37
CA LYS A 38 -3.08 -10.24 9.89
C LYS A 38 -2.03 -9.17 9.72
N GLN A 39 -1.16 -9.05 10.72
CA GLN A 39 0.03 -8.22 10.67
C GLN A 39 1.23 -8.94 11.28
N SER A 40 2.38 -8.78 10.64
CA SER A 40 3.69 -9.21 11.10
C SER A 40 4.74 -8.20 10.64
N SER A 41 6.02 -8.44 10.95
CA SER A 41 7.11 -7.54 10.55
C SER A 41 7.31 -7.43 9.04
N SER A 42 6.92 -8.46 8.27
CA SER A 42 7.13 -8.51 6.81
C SER A 42 5.87 -8.76 5.99
N LYS A 43 4.72 -8.97 6.64
CA LYS A 43 3.47 -9.27 5.94
C LYS A 43 2.28 -8.61 6.62
N LEU A 44 1.41 -8.01 5.81
CA LEU A 44 0.12 -7.48 6.21
C LEU A 44 -0.96 -8.05 5.29
N ILE A 45 -2.10 -8.44 5.86
CA ILE A 45 -3.28 -8.90 5.12
C ILE A 45 -4.46 -8.05 5.57
N PHE A 46 -5.03 -7.33 4.62
CA PHE A 46 -6.24 -6.53 4.78
C PHE A 46 -7.36 -7.14 3.93
N GLU A 47 -8.56 -7.25 4.48
CA GLU A 47 -9.75 -7.68 3.73
C GLU A 47 -10.66 -6.47 3.53
N ASP A 48 -11.00 -6.17 2.28
CA ASP A 48 -11.91 -5.09 1.96
C ASP A 48 -13.37 -5.43 2.29
N HIS A 49 -14.28 -4.46 2.14
CA HIS A 49 -15.70 -4.68 2.43
C HIS A 49 -16.42 -5.67 1.48
N TYR A 50 -15.78 -6.07 0.38
CA TYR A 50 -16.29 -7.05 -0.57
C TYR A 50 -15.77 -8.46 -0.26
N GLY A 51 -14.81 -8.61 0.67
CA GLY A 51 -14.21 -9.87 1.06
C GLY A 51 -12.94 -10.22 0.29
N TYR A 52 -12.39 -9.31 -0.51
CA TYR A 52 -11.14 -9.52 -1.23
C TYR A 52 -9.94 -9.13 -0.37
N GLN A 53 -8.84 -9.88 -0.53
CA GLN A 53 -7.63 -9.65 0.25
C GLN A 53 -6.62 -8.78 -0.51
N LEU A 54 -6.12 -7.77 0.18
CA LEU A 54 -4.91 -7.03 -0.18
C LEU A 54 -3.77 -7.56 0.69
N ILE A 55 -2.83 -8.26 0.06
CA ILE A 55 -1.71 -8.90 0.72
C ILE A 55 -0.43 -8.13 0.44
N PHE A 56 0.09 -7.49 1.47
CA PHE A 56 1.30 -6.69 1.42
C PHE A 56 2.48 -7.48 1.97
N THR A 57 3.54 -7.65 1.18
CA THR A 57 4.76 -8.38 1.57
C THR A 57 5.97 -7.50 1.41
N LEU A 58 6.68 -7.23 2.51
CA LEU A 58 7.93 -6.51 2.50
C LEU A 58 9.01 -7.35 1.78
N THR A 59 9.52 -6.87 0.66
CA THR A 59 10.55 -7.57 -0.14
C THR A 59 11.96 -7.02 0.13
N SER A 60 12.06 -5.75 0.55
CA SER A 60 13.27 -5.14 1.10
C SER A 60 12.89 -4.00 2.06
N ASN A 61 13.86 -3.32 2.67
CA ASN A 61 13.59 -2.24 3.62
C ASN A 61 12.71 -1.12 3.04
N ASP A 62 12.75 -0.90 1.72
CA ASP A 62 12.05 0.18 1.04
C ASP A 62 11.16 -0.31 -0.12
N THR A 63 10.99 -1.62 -0.29
CA THR A 63 10.11 -2.19 -1.32
C THR A 63 9.10 -3.15 -0.74
N LEU A 64 7.90 -3.13 -1.29
CA LEU A 64 6.78 -3.95 -0.87
C LEU A 64 6.00 -4.45 -2.08
N ASP A 65 5.63 -5.73 -2.08
CA ASP A 65 4.72 -6.28 -3.08
C ASP A 65 3.29 -6.27 -2.53
N LEU A 66 2.35 -5.74 -3.31
CA LEU A 66 0.91 -5.83 -3.07
C LEU A 66 0.33 -6.87 -4.03
N TYR A 67 -0.20 -7.96 -3.48
CA TYR A 67 -1.09 -8.86 -4.21
C TYR A 67 -2.54 -8.46 -3.98
N ASP A 68 -3.24 -8.18 -5.08
CA ASP A 68 -4.66 -7.86 -5.12
C ASP A 68 -5.44 -9.11 -5.57
N ASP A 69 -6.25 -9.65 -4.67
CA ASP A 69 -7.05 -10.86 -4.90
C ASP A 69 -8.19 -10.62 -5.90
N ALA A 70 -8.78 -9.42 -5.94
CA ALA A 70 -9.86 -9.10 -6.86
C ALA A 70 -9.37 -9.04 -8.32
N GLU A 71 -8.13 -8.57 -8.53
CA GLU A 71 -7.52 -8.49 -9.86
C GLU A 71 -6.59 -9.67 -10.20
N GLU A 72 -6.29 -10.53 -9.23
CA GLU A 72 -5.27 -11.58 -9.31
C GLU A 72 -3.90 -11.06 -9.79
N LYS A 73 -3.48 -9.88 -9.31
CA LYS A 73 -2.26 -9.20 -9.75
C LYS A 73 -1.31 -8.85 -8.62
N ILE A 74 -0.03 -8.76 -8.96
CA ILE A 74 1.02 -8.28 -8.06
C ILE A 74 1.53 -6.92 -8.54
N TYR A 75 1.71 -6.03 -7.57
CA TYR A 75 2.11 -4.65 -7.75
C TYR A 75 3.33 -4.35 -6.87
N ALA A 76 4.43 -3.92 -7.48
CA ALA A 76 5.61 -3.48 -6.73
C ALA A 76 5.43 -2.03 -6.25
N LEU A 77 5.62 -1.80 -4.96
CA LEU A 77 5.49 -0.51 -4.30
C LEU A 77 6.85 -0.10 -3.69
N GLN A 78 7.16 1.20 -3.74
CA GLN A 78 8.34 1.78 -3.12
C GLN A 78 7.94 2.67 -1.94
N ARG A 79 8.69 2.62 -0.86
CA ARG A 79 8.45 3.50 0.28
C ARG A 79 8.69 4.94 -0.12
N VAL A 80 7.82 5.86 0.30
CA VAL A 80 8.14 7.29 0.21
C VAL A 80 8.54 7.85 1.54
N VAL A 81 9.71 8.49 1.51
CA VAL A 81 10.27 9.20 2.64
C VAL A 81 9.83 10.66 2.50
N ALA A 82 9.18 11.21 3.53
CA ALA A 82 8.55 12.53 3.54
C ALA A 82 9.51 13.74 3.37
N ASN A 83 10.77 13.53 2.96
CA ASN A 83 11.79 14.58 2.82
C ASN A 83 11.93 15.13 1.38
N GLN A 84 10.95 14.94 0.50
CA GLN A 84 10.99 15.47 -0.88
C GLN A 84 9.77 16.30 -1.32
N ILE A 85 8.96 16.79 -0.36
CA ILE A 85 7.88 17.77 -0.64
C ILE A 85 8.21 19.10 0.04
N GLU A 86 9.47 19.54 0.00
CA GLU A 86 9.86 20.93 0.29
C GLU A 86 11.08 21.23 -0.57
N ASN A 87 10.87 21.57 -1.85
CA ASN A 87 11.79 22.40 -2.67
C ASN A 87 11.23 22.55 -4.09
N GLU A 88 9.97 22.96 -4.23
CA GLU A 88 9.52 23.68 -5.42
C GLU A 88 8.56 24.79 -4.98
N SER A 89 9.14 25.92 -4.55
CA SER A 89 8.49 27.24 -4.49
C SER A 89 9.56 28.32 -4.54
#